data_AF-E2ACI5-F1
#
_entry.id   AF-E2ACI5-F1
#
_cell.length_a   1.000
_cell.length_b   1.000
_cell.length_c   1.000
_cell.angle_alpha   90.00
_cell.angle_beta   90.00
_cell.angle_gamma   90.00
#
_symmetry.space_group_name_H-M   'P 1'
#
loop_
_entity.id
_entity.type
_entity.pdbx_description
1 polymer ?
#
loop_
_entity_poly.entity_id
_entity_poly.type
_entity_poly.pdbx_seq_one_letter_code
_entity_poly.pdbx_strand_id
1 'polypeptide(L)'
;MSGEPTVPGRESADQFAGTDDHPSSISSDSHSVPRSPGAESRKRKREEYEMQLFNFHSRAVYATLKSIVTENIQSKSKKLCKALEDNKSYSGNLKMNEAQLIKAYYTASLSHLKDIKNIVNKFITVPNNVLADEDKLQRVQYTEAEFVNMRKKLEEFQQRAKRATVLNAALKEELQMTEQCLIHVDNNGRLIQIIENLIDAVEMVPNVRHKIHQLIKNFNQFNSYFNNGISISQKSLYNTIDDLKCVDYDMDIL
;
A
#
# COMPACT_ATOMS: atom_id res chain seq x y z
N MET A 1 -35.00 0.04 41.73
CA MET A 1 -35.02 -0.82 40.53
C MET A 1 -33.75 -1.65 40.56
N SER A 2 -33.90 -2.97 40.47
CA SER A 2 -32.93 -4.01 40.08
C SER A 2 -31.58 -4.03 40.82
N GLY A 3 -31.17 -5.07 41.55
CA GLY A 3 -31.55 -6.48 41.52
C GLY A 3 -30.36 -7.34 41.04
N GLU A 4 -29.54 -7.79 42.01
CA GLU A 4 -28.81 -9.09 42.12
C GLU A 4 -27.97 -9.67 40.94
N PRO A 5 -27.16 -10.75 41.14
CA PRO A 5 -26.41 -11.19 42.33
C PRO A 5 -24.97 -11.69 42.04
N THR A 6 -24.19 -11.77 43.12
CA THR A 6 -22.89 -12.44 43.23
C THR A 6 -23.05 -13.97 43.28
N VAL A 7 -22.24 -14.68 42.50
CA VAL A 7 -22.21 -16.16 42.38
C VAL A 7 -21.62 -16.81 43.65
N PRO A 8 -22.20 -17.92 44.18
CA PRO A 8 -21.67 -18.61 45.35
C PRO A 8 -20.67 -19.71 44.99
N GLY A 9 -19.71 -19.91 45.91
CA GLY A 9 -18.72 -20.98 45.88
C GLY A 9 -19.30 -22.38 46.13
N ARG A 10 -18.53 -23.39 45.70
CA ARG A 10 -18.71 -24.79 46.07
C ARG A 10 -17.36 -25.44 46.40
N GLU A 11 -17.19 -25.70 47.70
CA GLU A 11 -16.40 -26.75 48.34
C GLU A 11 -17.46 -27.58 49.13
N SER A 12 -17.42 -28.88 49.41
CA SER A 12 -16.54 -30.03 49.17
C SER A 12 -17.33 -31.30 49.59
N ALA A 13 -16.74 -32.47 49.38
CA ALA A 13 -16.88 -33.75 50.12
C ALA A 13 -17.44 -34.97 49.35
N ASP A 14 -16.48 -35.81 48.94
CA ASP A 14 -16.31 -37.26 49.22
C ASP A 14 -17.51 -38.21 49.19
N GLN A 15 -17.40 -39.31 48.41
CA GLN A 15 -17.14 -40.66 48.95
C GLN A 15 -16.92 -41.75 47.88
N PHE A 16 -16.15 -42.75 48.30
CA PHE A 16 -15.53 -43.91 47.64
C PHE A 16 -16.47 -45.02 47.14
N ALA A 17 -16.07 -45.69 46.04
CA ALA A 17 -15.98 -47.15 45.80
C ALA A 17 -15.73 -47.33 44.27
N GLY A 18 -14.69 -47.97 43.76
CA GLY A 18 -14.12 -49.27 44.12
C GLY A 18 -14.55 -50.30 43.07
N THR A 19 -13.71 -50.58 42.06
CA THR A 19 -13.36 -51.93 41.56
C THR A 19 -12.53 -51.85 40.27
N ASP A 20 -11.38 -52.49 40.36
CA ASP A 20 -10.42 -52.77 39.30
C ASP A 20 -11.01 -53.65 38.19
N ASP A 21 -10.64 -53.38 36.94
CA ASP A 21 -10.36 -54.42 35.93
C ASP A 21 -9.75 -53.78 34.67
N HIS A 22 -8.45 -53.57 34.72
CA HIS A 22 -7.61 -53.50 33.53
C HIS A 22 -6.62 -54.67 33.57
N PRO A 23 -6.52 -55.44 32.48
CA PRO A 23 -5.25 -56.03 32.17
C PRO A 23 -4.80 -55.76 30.73
N SER A 24 -3.55 -55.33 30.66
CA SER A 24 -2.57 -55.68 29.62
C SER A 24 -2.47 -54.77 28.39
N SER A 25 -2.09 -53.51 28.64
CA SER A 25 -1.21 -52.77 27.73
C SER A 25 0.12 -53.52 27.63
N ILE A 26 0.32 -54.26 26.54
CA ILE A 26 1.62 -54.86 26.21
C ILE A 26 2.57 -53.72 25.86
N SER A 27 3.27 -53.24 26.88
CA SER A 27 4.56 -52.58 26.74
C SER A 27 5.54 -53.60 26.17
N SER A 28 5.94 -53.42 24.92
CA SER A 28 7.07 -54.16 24.35
C SER A 28 8.20 -53.17 24.13
N ASP A 29 9.20 -53.39 24.98
CA ASP A 29 10.40 -52.61 25.16
C ASP A 29 11.06 -52.17 23.85
N SER A 30 11.35 -50.88 23.86
CA SER A 30 12.27 -50.17 23.01
C SER A 30 13.70 -50.72 23.12
N HIS A 31 14.12 -51.53 22.15
CA HIS A 31 15.54 -51.58 21.79
C HIS A 31 15.89 -50.39 20.89
N SER A 32 15.96 -49.21 21.50
CA SER A 32 16.69 -48.07 20.95
C SER A 32 17.93 -47.85 21.80
N VAL A 33 19.09 -48.14 21.21
CA VAL A 33 20.40 -47.58 21.55
C VAL A 33 20.21 -46.15 22.09
N PRO A 34 20.89 -45.74 23.19
CA PRO A 34 20.72 -44.41 23.75
C PRO A 34 21.06 -43.37 22.68
N ARG A 35 20.03 -42.82 22.05
CA ARG A 35 20.17 -41.72 21.09
C ARG A 35 20.39 -40.47 21.91
N SER A 36 21.46 -39.74 21.62
CA SER A 36 21.66 -38.44 22.24
C SER A 36 20.41 -37.57 22.01
N PRO A 37 19.98 -36.77 23.00
CA PRO A 37 18.80 -35.91 22.87
C PRO A 37 18.82 -35.04 21.60
N GLY A 38 20.02 -34.62 21.18
CA GLY A 38 20.22 -33.85 19.95
C GLY A 38 20.02 -34.63 18.63
N ALA A 39 20.14 -35.97 18.63
CA ALA A 39 19.84 -36.77 17.45
C ALA A 39 18.33 -36.88 17.18
N GLU A 40 17.53 -37.04 18.23
CA GLU A 40 16.08 -37.15 18.10
C GLU A 40 15.44 -35.80 17.74
N SER A 41 15.94 -34.69 18.33
CA SER A 41 15.49 -33.34 17.96
C SER A 41 15.74 -33.04 16.48
N ARG A 42 16.94 -33.35 15.97
CA ARG A 42 17.28 -33.19 14.54
C ARG A 42 16.40 -34.04 13.63
N LYS A 43 16.05 -35.25 14.07
CA LYS A 43 15.14 -36.13 13.34
C LYS A 43 13.73 -35.54 13.26
N ARG A 44 13.20 -35.00 14.37
CA ARG A 44 11.87 -34.37 14.40
C ARG A 44 11.80 -33.12 13.52
N LYS A 45 12.82 -32.26 13.53
CA LYS A 45 12.89 -31.09 12.63
C LYS A 45 12.83 -31.49 11.16
N ARG A 46 13.46 -32.61 10.81
CA ARG A 46 13.40 -33.14 9.44
C ARG A 46 12.02 -33.68 9.10
N GLU A 47 11.41 -34.42 10.02
CA GLU A 47 10.05 -34.94 9.84
C GLU A 47 9.02 -33.80 9.67
N GLU A 48 9.21 -32.68 10.37
CA GLU A 48 8.40 -31.46 10.18
C GLU A 48 8.55 -30.91 8.76
N TYR A 49 9.77 -30.86 8.24
CA TYR A 49 10.02 -30.45 6.85
C TYR A 49 9.42 -31.42 5.82
N GLU A 50 9.55 -32.72 6.06
CA GLU A 50 8.88 -33.76 5.24
C GLU A 50 7.37 -33.57 5.25
N MET A 51 6.78 -33.25 6.40
CA MET A 51 5.34 -32.99 6.54
C MET A 51 4.91 -31.76 5.74
N GLN A 52 5.70 -30.68 5.74
CA GLN A 52 5.40 -29.49 4.94
C GLN A 52 5.45 -29.78 3.44
N LEU A 53 6.45 -30.56 2.99
CA LEU A 53 6.66 -30.84 1.57
C LEU A 53 5.71 -31.91 1.01
N PHE A 54 5.44 -32.97 1.77
CA PHE A 54 4.71 -34.14 1.29
C PHE A 54 3.35 -34.38 1.98
N ASN A 55 3.02 -33.62 3.03
CA ASN A 55 1.88 -33.89 3.94
C ASN A 55 1.97 -35.22 4.70
N PHE A 56 3.13 -35.87 4.68
CA PHE A 56 3.44 -37.05 5.47
C PHE A 56 4.95 -37.13 5.71
N HIS A 57 5.37 -37.85 6.74
CA HIS A 57 6.78 -38.04 7.04
C HIS A 57 7.20 -39.51 6.95
N SER A 58 8.48 -39.74 6.67
CA SER A 58 9.11 -41.06 6.48
C SER A 58 8.81 -42.06 7.61
N ARG A 59 8.78 -41.61 8.87
CA ARG A 59 8.40 -42.44 10.02
C ARG A 59 6.96 -42.98 9.95
N ALA A 60 6.01 -42.17 9.46
CA ALA A 60 4.60 -42.55 9.39
C ALA A 60 4.42 -43.60 8.29
N VAL A 61 5.03 -43.36 7.12
CA VAL A 61 5.05 -44.32 6.01
C VAL A 61 5.63 -45.67 6.46
N TYR A 62 6.78 -45.67 7.14
CA TYR A 62 7.35 -46.91 7.69
C TYR A 62 6.45 -47.58 8.73
N ALA A 63 5.83 -46.81 9.64
CA ALA A 63 4.92 -47.35 10.64
C ALA A 63 3.68 -48.00 10.01
N THR A 64 3.10 -47.37 8.99
CA THR A 64 1.96 -47.91 8.22
C THR A 64 2.35 -49.19 7.51
N LEU A 65 3.48 -49.23 6.81
CA LEU A 65 3.98 -50.44 6.16
C LEU A 65 4.22 -51.58 7.16
N LYS A 66 4.81 -51.26 8.32
CA LYS A 66 5.00 -52.23 9.41
C LYS A 66 3.66 -52.76 9.93
N SER A 67 2.65 -51.90 10.09
CA SER A 67 1.31 -52.30 10.51
C SER A 67 0.69 -53.27 9.50
N ILE A 68 0.72 -52.92 8.21
CA ILE A 68 0.18 -53.76 7.12
C ILE A 68 0.84 -55.13 7.11
N VAL A 69 2.16 -55.22 7.28
CA VAL A 69 2.88 -56.51 7.34
C VAL A 69 2.43 -57.31 8.57
N THR A 70 2.32 -56.67 9.73
CA THR A 70 1.93 -57.31 10.98
C THR A 70 0.49 -57.83 10.92
N GLU A 71 -0.43 -57.01 10.44
CA GLU A 71 -1.85 -57.35 10.24
C GLU A 71 -2.00 -58.51 9.24
N ASN A 72 -1.21 -58.53 8.16
CA ASN A 72 -1.22 -59.64 7.22
C ASN A 72 -0.73 -60.96 7.83
N ILE A 73 0.34 -60.92 8.64
CA ILE A 73 0.82 -62.11 9.35
C ILE A 73 -0.27 -62.62 10.30
N GLN A 74 -0.88 -61.73 11.09
CA GLN A 74 -1.95 -62.11 12.03
C GLN A 74 -3.19 -62.66 11.31
N SER A 75 -3.66 -61.96 10.28
CA SER A 75 -4.85 -62.35 9.50
C SER A 75 -4.66 -63.71 8.81
N LYS A 76 -3.48 -63.96 8.22
CA LYS A 76 -3.18 -65.25 7.58
C LYS A 76 -3.04 -66.38 8.59
N SER A 77 -2.35 -66.15 9.72
CA SER A 77 -2.25 -67.14 10.80
C SER A 77 -3.63 -67.50 11.37
N LYS A 78 -4.49 -66.51 11.61
CA LYS A 78 -5.86 -66.72 12.10
C LYS A 78 -6.72 -67.49 11.10
N LYS A 79 -6.62 -67.17 9.80
CA LYS A 79 -7.32 -67.91 8.73
C LYS A 79 -6.85 -69.36 8.65
N LEU A 80 -5.55 -69.60 8.79
CA LEU A 80 -4.99 -70.96 8.81
C LEU A 80 -5.49 -71.75 10.02
N CYS A 81 -5.46 -71.17 11.23
CA CYS A 81 -5.98 -71.82 12.43
C CYS A 81 -7.47 -72.14 12.31
N LYS A 82 -8.29 -71.19 11.81
CA LYS A 82 -9.71 -71.42 11.58
C LYS A 82 -9.97 -72.57 10.58
N ALA A 83 -9.23 -72.62 9.48
CA ALA A 83 -9.35 -73.70 8.51
C ALA A 83 -8.95 -75.09 9.07
N LEU A 84 -8.04 -75.13 10.05
CA LEU A 84 -7.67 -76.36 10.77
C LEU A 84 -8.72 -76.76 11.81
N GLU A 85 -9.34 -75.81 12.50
CA GLU A 85 -10.47 -76.04 13.42
C GLU A 85 -11.68 -76.64 12.69
N ASP A 86 -12.02 -76.08 11.53
CA ASP A 86 -13.18 -76.51 10.73
C ASP A 86 -13.04 -77.97 10.21
N ASN A 87 -11.81 -78.46 10.03
CA ASN A 87 -11.52 -79.82 9.54
C ASN A 87 -11.58 -80.93 10.61
N LYS A 88 -11.90 -80.60 11.88
CA LYS A 88 -12.11 -81.52 13.03
C LYS A 88 -11.02 -82.59 13.30
N SER A 89 -9.92 -82.60 12.56
CA SER A 89 -8.84 -83.60 12.67
C SER A 89 -7.74 -83.19 13.66
N TYR A 90 -7.79 -81.96 14.18
CA TYR A 90 -6.75 -81.42 15.05
C TYR A 90 -7.37 -80.86 16.33
N SER A 91 -7.23 -81.58 17.45
CA SER A 91 -7.66 -81.16 18.80
C SER A 91 -6.48 -80.68 19.67
N GLY A 92 -5.39 -80.24 19.04
CA GLY A 92 -4.20 -79.74 19.75
C GLY A 92 -4.33 -78.27 20.17
N ASN A 93 -3.32 -77.74 20.87
CA ASN A 93 -3.22 -76.34 21.30
C ASN A 93 -3.03 -75.35 20.12
N LEU A 94 -4.01 -75.28 19.22
CA LEU A 94 -4.01 -74.45 18.01
C LEU A 94 -3.75 -72.97 18.29
N LYS A 95 -4.29 -72.42 19.39
CA LYS A 95 -4.04 -71.04 19.83
C LYS A 95 -2.57 -70.80 20.21
N MET A 96 -1.92 -71.76 20.85
CA MET A 96 -0.51 -71.65 21.21
C MET A 96 0.37 -71.71 19.95
N ASN A 97 0.02 -72.58 19.02
CA ASN A 97 0.70 -72.70 17.73
C ASN A 97 0.51 -71.44 16.87
N GLU A 98 -0.68 -70.82 16.89
CA GLU A 98 -0.96 -69.54 16.22
C GLU A 98 -0.02 -68.44 16.73
N ALA A 99 0.07 -68.28 18.05
CA ALA A 99 0.92 -67.29 18.68
C ALA A 99 2.41 -67.52 18.35
N GLN A 100 2.87 -68.78 18.35
CA GLN A 100 4.23 -69.14 17.96
C GLN A 100 4.49 -68.85 16.48
N LEU A 101 3.53 -69.15 15.61
CA LEU A 101 3.62 -68.91 14.17
C LEU A 101 3.72 -67.41 13.87
N ILE A 102 2.86 -66.59 14.49
CA ILE A 102 2.91 -65.12 14.39
C ILE A 102 4.27 -64.61 14.84
N LYS A 103 4.77 -65.08 16.00
CA LYS A 103 6.08 -64.68 16.53
C LYS A 103 7.22 -65.06 15.59
N ALA A 104 7.20 -66.27 15.05
CA ALA A 104 8.23 -66.77 14.13
C ALA A 104 8.26 -65.93 12.84
N TYR A 105 7.11 -65.73 12.18
CA TYR A 105 7.03 -64.93 10.96
C TYR A 105 7.38 -63.46 11.20
N TYR A 106 6.91 -62.88 12.31
CA TYR A 106 7.27 -61.50 12.64
C TYR A 106 8.78 -61.37 12.85
N THR A 107 9.40 -62.29 13.59
CA THR A 107 10.86 -62.30 13.82
C THR A 107 11.64 -62.43 12.52
N ALA A 108 11.22 -63.35 11.64
CA ALA A 108 11.82 -63.52 10.32
C ALA A 108 11.67 -62.27 9.44
N SER A 109 10.56 -61.53 9.58
CA SER A 109 10.30 -60.31 8.81
C SER A 109 11.12 -59.09 9.27
N LEU A 110 11.74 -59.10 10.46
CA LEU A 110 12.42 -57.93 11.02
C LEU A 110 13.58 -57.42 10.16
N SER A 111 14.34 -58.33 9.54
CA SER A 111 15.43 -57.96 8.62
C SER A 111 14.89 -57.19 7.42
N HIS A 112 13.86 -57.74 6.77
CA HIS A 112 13.21 -57.11 5.62
C HIS A 112 12.53 -55.80 5.99
N LEU A 113 11.90 -55.69 7.17
CA LEU A 113 11.35 -54.43 7.67
C LEU A 113 12.44 -53.36 7.87
N LYS A 114 13.64 -53.76 8.30
CA LYS A 114 14.79 -52.85 8.40
C LYS A 114 15.24 -52.35 7.03
N ASP A 115 15.23 -53.22 6.01
CA ASP A 115 15.58 -52.83 4.65
C ASP A 115 14.52 -51.89 4.05
N ILE A 116 13.24 -52.19 4.26
CA ILE A 116 12.12 -51.31 3.87
C ILE A 116 12.29 -49.93 4.52
N LYS A 117 12.64 -49.88 5.81
CA LYS A 117 12.92 -48.60 6.50
C LYS A 117 14.03 -47.80 5.81
N ASN A 118 15.10 -48.46 5.39
CA ASN A 118 16.21 -47.80 4.69
C ASN A 118 15.77 -47.26 3.33
N ILE A 119 14.95 -48.03 2.60
CA ILE A 119 14.37 -47.61 1.32
C ILE A 119 13.43 -46.42 1.52
N VAL A 120 12.52 -46.47 2.49
CA VAL A 120 11.62 -45.34 2.81
C VAL A 120 12.43 -44.09 3.13
N ASN A 121 13.47 -44.21 3.96
CA ASN A 121 14.34 -43.09 4.25
C ASN A 121 15.10 -42.59 3.00
N LYS A 122 15.40 -43.44 2.01
CA LYS A 122 16.07 -42.99 0.79
C LYS A 122 15.17 -42.13 -0.10
N PHE A 123 13.88 -42.43 -0.15
CA PHE A 123 12.94 -41.79 -1.08
C PHE A 123 12.12 -40.66 -0.46
N ILE A 124 11.76 -40.78 0.82
CA ILE A 124 10.86 -39.84 1.49
C ILE A 124 11.64 -38.79 2.27
N THR A 125 12.84 -39.12 2.76
CA THR A 125 13.59 -38.20 3.60
C THR A 125 14.21 -37.08 2.79
N VAL A 126 13.89 -35.85 3.17
CA VAL A 126 14.50 -34.69 2.53
C VAL A 126 15.98 -34.56 2.98
N PRO A 127 16.93 -34.43 2.05
CA PRO A 127 18.32 -34.18 2.37
C PRO A 127 18.51 -32.82 3.05
N ASN A 128 19.42 -32.72 4.04
CA ASN A 128 19.65 -31.48 4.80
C ASN A 128 20.17 -30.31 3.94
N ASN A 129 20.74 -30.62 2.78
CA ASN A 129 21.34 -29.65 1.86
C ASN A 129 20.35 -29.16 0.78
N VAL A 130 19.12 -29.66 0.79
CA VAL A 130 18.09 -29.30 -0.19
C VAL A 130 17.06 -28.43 0.49
N LEU A 131 16.82 -27.26 -0.10
CA LEU A 131 15.69 -26.40 0.21
C LEU A 131 14.62 -26.61 -0.87
N ALA A 132 13.37 -26.64 -0.46
CA ALA A 132 12.23 -26.57 -1.36
C ALA A 132 12.25 -25.24 -2.13
N ASP A 133 11.60 -25.22 -3.29
CA ASP A 133 11.56 -24.04 -4.13
C ASP A 133 10.92 -22.84 -3.43
N GLU A 134 9.96 -23.10 -2.55
CA GLU A 134 9.27 -22.12 -1.71
C GLU A 134 10.22 -21.48 -0.69
N ASP A 135 11.22 -22.22 -0.21
CA ASP A 135 12.18 -21.79 0.81
C ASP A 135 13.46 -21.18 0.23
N LYS A 136 13.54 -21.00 -1.09
CA LYS A 136 14.74 -20.41 -1.74
C LYS A 136 15.11 -19.04 -1.17
N LEU A 137 14.12 -18.26 -0.72
CA LEU A 137 14.35 -16.96 -0.08
C LEU A 137 15.03 -17.10 1.30
N GLN A 138 14.83 -18.21 2.00
CA GLN A 138 15.47 -18.50 3.29
C GLN A 138 16.93 -18.93 3.14
N ARG A 139 17.41 -19.15 1.90
CA ARG A 139 18.83 -19.44 1.63
C ARG A 139 19.74 -18.33 2.14
N VAL A 140 19.30 -17.08 2.00
CA VAL A 140 19.97 -15.91 2.56
C VAL A 140 19.25 -15.58 3.86
N GLN A 141 19.88 -15.87 4.99
CA GLN A 141 19.33 -15.53 6.29
C GLN A 141 19.78 -14.14 6.68
N TYR A 142 18.81 -13.25 6.94
CA TYR A 142 19.08 -11.95 7.53
C TYR A 142 19.03 -12.08 9.05
N THR A 143 20.01 -11.50 9.72
CA THR A 143 19.96 -11.31 11.16
C THR A 143 18.93 -10.24 11.52
N GLU A 144 18.41 -10.30 12.75
CA GLU A 144 17.45 -9.30 13.23
C GLU A 144 18.05 -7.88 13.17
N ALA A 145 19.35 -7.74 13.48
CA ALA A 145 20.06 -6.48 13.40
C ALA A 145 20.11 -5.92 11.97
N GLU A 146 20.33 -6.79 10.98
CA GLU A 146 20.30 -6.39 9.56
C GLU A 146 18.90 -5.97 9.13
N PHE A 147 17.86 -6.68 9.57
CA PHE A 147 16.47 -6.36 9.25
C PHE A 147 16.05 -5.00 9.84
N VAL A 148 16.39 -4.74 11.10
CA VAL A 148 16.16 -3.45 11.75
C VAL A 148 16.90 -2.33 11.02
N ASN A 149 18.16 -2.56 10.62
CA ASN A 149 18.94 -1.59 9.87
C ASN A 149 18.33 -1.30 8.49
N MET A 150 17.87 -2.32 7.77
CA MET A 150 17.17 -2.14 6.49
C MET A 150 15.90 -1.33 6.65
N ARG A 151 15.09 -1.61 7.68
CA ARG A 151 13.88 -0.84 7.99
C ARG A 151 14.17 0.62 8.27
N LYS A 152 15.20 0.90 9.08
CA LYS A 152 15.63 2.27 9.39
C LYS A 152 16.07 3.02 8.12
N LYS A 153 16.89 2.39 7.27
CA LYS A 153 17.29 2.98 5.97
C LYS A 153 16.09 3.26 5.07
N LEU A 154 15.12 2.35 5.03
CA LEU A 154 13.90 2.56 4.25
C LEU A 154 13.13 3.79 4.74
N GLU A 155 12.96 3.95 6.06
CA GLU A 155 12.30 5.10 6.65
C GLU A 155 13.06 6.41 6.35
N GLU A 156 14.39 6.40 6.48
CA GLU A 156 15.25 7.54 6.13
C GLU A 156 15.08 7.95 4.66
N PHE A 157 15.04 6.98 3.74
CA PHE A 157 14.80 7.24 2.32
C PHE A 157 13.40 7.78 2.04
N GLN A 158 12.37 7.25 2.69
CA GLN A 158 11.01 7.77 2.56
C GLN A 158 10.91 9.22 3.04
N GLN A 159 11.52 9.55 4.18
CA GLN A 159 11.55 10.93 4.69
C GLN A 159 12.36 11.86 3.78
N ARG A 160 13.48 11.39 3.24
CA ARG A 160 14.26 12.13 2.25
C ARG A 160 13.46 12.39 0.98
N ALA A 161 12.74 11.39 0.47
CA ALA A 161 11.89 11.53 -0.70
C ALA A 161 10.78 12.56 -0.47
N LYS A 162 10.10 12.52 0.69
CA LYS A 162 9.08 13.53 1.06
C LYS A 162 9.65 14.95 1.07
N ARG A 163 10.81 15.15 1.71
CA ARG A 163 11.49 16.46 1.73
C ARG A 163 11.88 16.94 0.35
N ALA A 164 12.41 16.05 -0.49
CA ALA A 164 12.77 16.37 -1.87
C ALA A 164 11.53 16.76 -2.70
N THR A 165 10.39 16.11 -2.50
CA THR A 165 9.13 16.45 -3.17
C THR A 165 8.65 17.85 -2.77
N VAL A 166 8.67 18.18 -1.47
CA VAL A 166 8.28 19.52 -1.00
C VAL A 166 9.22 20.60 -1.55
N LEU A 167 10.54 20.36 -1.49
CA LEU A 167 11.52 21.28 -2.06
C LEU A 167 11.30 21.49 -3.56
N ASN A 168 11.06 20.41 -4.31
CA ASN A 168 10.80 20.51 -5.75
C ASN A 168 9.51 21.28 -6.06
N ALA A 169 8.49 21.20 -5.21
CA ALA A 169 7.28 22.00 -5.35
C ALA A 169 7.57 23.49 -5.12
N ALA A 170 8.29 23.84 -4.05
CA ALA A 170 8.69 25.22 -3.76
C ALA A 170 9.55 25.82 -4.88
N LEU A 171 10.52 25.08 -5.40
CA LEU A 171 11.36 25.53 -6.51
C LEU A 171 10.55 25.80 -7.80
N LYS A 172 9.49 25.02 -8.06
CA LYS A 172 8.59 25.28 -9.19
C LYS A 172 7.79 26.56 -9.00
N GLU A 173 7.33 26.82 -7.79
CA GLU A 173 6.63 28.06 -7.45
C GLU A 173 7.57 29.28 -7.61
N GLU A 174 8.79 29.20 -7.08
CA GLU A 174 9.81 30.26 -7.24
C GLU A 174 10.14 30.52 -8.70
N LEU A 175 10.24 29.46 -9.52
CA LEU A 175 10.48 29.60 -10.95
C LEU A 175 9.32 30.33 -11.64
N GLN A 176 8.07 29.97 -11.33
CA GLN A 176 6.89 30.64 -11.87
C GLN A 176 6.83 32.13 -11.47
N MET A 177 7.16 32.45 -10.21
CA MET A 177 7.23 33.84 -9.73
C MET A 177 8.32 34.65 -10.44
N THR A 178 9.46 34.02 -10.70
CA THR A 178 10.57 34.65 -11.43
C THR A 178 10.18 34.95 -12.87
N GLU A 179 9.50 34.02 -13.55
CA GLU A 179 8.96 34.23 -14.89
C GLU A 179 7.96 35.39 -14.93
N GLN A 180 7.05 35.47 -13.95
CA GLN A 180 6.13 36.60 -13.84
C GLN A 180 6.85 37.93 -13.62
N CYS A 181 7.88 37.95 -12.77
CA CYS A 181 8.69 39.14 -12.53
C CYS A 181 9.37 39.64 -13.83
N LEU A 182 9.92 38.73 -14.64
CA LEU A 182 10.51 39.06 -15.94
C LEU A 182 9.49 39.70 -16.89
N ILE A 183 8.25 39.17 -16.95
CA ILE A 183 7.16 39.76 -17.74
C ILE A 183 6.85 41.18 -17.25
N HIS A 184 6.81 41.40 -15.94
CA HIS A 184 6.57 42.74 -15.38
C HIS A 184 7.69 43.73 -15.71
N VAL A 185 8.95 43.29 -15.64
CA VAL A 185 10.11 44.12 -15.99
C VAL A 185 10.06 44.51 -17.47
N ASP A 186 9.78 43.58 -18.38
CA ASP A 186 9.62 43.87 -19.81
C ASP A 186 8.49 44.86 -20.07
N ASN A 187 7.32 44.63 -19.48
CA ASN A 187 6.17 45.52 -19.62
C ASN A 187 6.46 46.93 -19.09
N ASN A 188 7.15 47.05 -17.96
CA ASN A 188 7.56 48.34 -17.41
C ASN A 188 8.57 49.04 -18.31
N GLY A 189 9.53 48.31 -18.88
CA GLY A 189 10.46 48.86 -19.87
C GLY A 189 9.74 49.42 -21.10
N ARG A 190 8.76 48.68 -21.62
CA ARG A 190 7.91 49.15 -22.73
C ARG A 190 7.10 50.40 -22.37
N LEU A 191 6.54 50.45 -21.16
CA LEU A 191 5.83 51.63 -20.65
C LEU A 191 6.74 52.86 -20.55
N ILE A 192 7.94 52.71 -20.00
CA ILE A 192 8.94 53.78 -19.92
C ILE A 192 9.25 54.30 -21.32
N GLN A 193 9.51 53.40 -22.27
CA GLN A 193 9.79 53.78 -23.65
C GLN A 193 8.62 54.54 -24.31
N ILE A 194 7.37 54.17 -24.02
CA ILE A 194 6.19 54.92 -24.48
C ILE A 194 6.16 56.33 -23.89
N ILE A 195 6.45 56.48 -22.59
CA ILE A 195 6.47 57.77 -21.89
C ILE A 195 7.58 58.66 -22.45
N GLU A 196 8.79 58.12 -22.63
CA GLU A 196 9.92 58.83 -23.22
C GLU A 196 9.59 59.32 -24.63
N ASN A 197 9.04 58.45 -25.48
CA ASN A 197 8.59 58.82 -26.82
C ASN A 197 7.52 59.92 -26.82
N LEU A 198 6.60 59.93 -25.83
CA LEU A 198 5.58 60.97 -25.67
C LEU A 198 6.20 62.31 -25.24
N ILE A 199 7.15 62.28 -24.30
CA ILE A 199 7.88 63.48 -23.86
C ILE A 199 8.65 64.07 -25.05
N ASP A 200 9.41 63.24 -25.77
CA ASP A 200 10.14 63.64 -26.97
C ASP A 200 9.19 64.24 -28.02
N ALA A 201 8.02 63.63 -28.24
CA ALA A 201 7.01 64.17 -29.15
C ALA A 201 6.48 65.55 -28.73
N VAL A 202 6.34 65.81 -27.42
CA VAL A 202 5.91 67.10 -26.86
C VAL A 202 7.03 68.15 -26.96
N GLU A 203 8.28 67.77 -26.66
CA GLU A 203 9.44 68.65 -26.79
C GLU A 203 9.76 68.97 -28.26
N MET A 204 9.50 68.02 -29.17
CA MET A 204 9.60 68.19 -30.62
C MET A 204 8.49 69.05 -31.21
N VAL A 205 7.48 69.51 -30.45
CA VAL A 205 6.53 70.53 -30.92
C VAL A 205 7.20 71.92 -30.81
N PRO A 206 7.81 72.48 -31.87
CA PRO A 206 8.64 73.68 -31.77
C PRO A 206 7.80 74.95 -31.71
N ASN A 207 6.55 74.84 -31.29
CA ASN A 207 5.55 75.85 -31.60
C ASN A 207 4.42 75.94 -30.59
N VAL A 208 4.46 75.27 -29.42
CA VAL A 208 3.43 75.54 -28.40
C VAL A 208 3.63 76.96 -27.85
N ARG A 209 4.86 77.30 -27.43
CA ARG A 209 5.18 78.66 -26.98
C ARG A 209 4.97 79.70 -28.08
N HIS A 210 5.32 79.39 -29.33
CA HIS A 210 5.17 80.32 -30.45
C HIS A 210 3.71 80.43 -30.94
N LYS A 211 2.92 79.36 -30.96
CA LYS A 211 1.45 79.41 -31.17
C LYS A 211 0.73 80.14 -30.03
N ILE A 212 1.14 79.95 -28.78
CA ILE A 212 0.60 80.71 -27.64
C ILE A 212 0.94 82.20 -27.79
N HIS A 213 2.19 82.54 -28.14
CA HIS A 213 2.56 83.93 -28.43
C HIS A 213 1.79 84.50 -29.63
N GLN A 214 1.56 83.70 -30.67
CA GLN A 214 0.78 84.11 -31.84
C GLN A 214 -0.70 84.31 -31.49
N LEU A 215 -1.26 83.46 -30.63
CA LEU A 215 -2.62 83.60 -30.11
C LEU A 215 -2.77 84.88 -29.27
N ILE A 216 -1.82 85.14 -28.37
CA ILE A 216 -1.78 86.37 -27.56
C ILE A 216 -1.66 87.60 -28.46
N LYS A 217 -0.80 87.54 -29.48
CA LYS A 217 -0.64 88.63 -30.47
C LYS A 217 -1.93 88.87 -31.25
N ASN A 218 -2.59 87.81 -31.72
CA ASN A 218 -3.86 87.89 -32.45
C ASN A 218 -4.97 88.46 -31.56
N PHE A 219 -5.04 88.06 -30.29
CA PHE A 219 -6.01 88.59 -29.33
C PHE A 219 -5.80 90.08 -29.07
N ASN A 220 -4.55 90.50 -28.85
CA ASN A 220 -4.22 91.92 -28.66
C ASN A 220 -4.52 92.75 -29.91
N GLN A 221 -4.25 92.21 -31.11
CA GLN A 221 -4.58 92.87 -32.36
C GLN A 221 -6.11 93.00 -32.54
N PHE A 222 -6.87 91.94 -32.27
CA PHE A 222 -8.34 91.96 -32.24
C PHE A 222 -8.87 93.01 -31.26
N ASN A 223 -8.30 93.09 -30.07
CA ASN A 223 -8.69 94.07 -29.05
C ASN A 223 -8.32 95.51 -29.46
N SER A 224 -7.23 95.69 -30.21
CA SER A 224 -6.86 97.00 -30.76
C SER A 224 -7.81 97.47 -31.87
N TYR A 225 -8.40 96.55 -32.65
CA TYR A 225 -9.43 96.90 -33.63
C TYR A 225 -10.72 97.38 -32.95
N PHE A 226 -11.07 96.83 -31.78
CA PHE A 226 -12.20 97.34 -30.98
C PHE A 226 -11.92 98.69 -30.31
N ASN A 227 -10.67 99.01 -30.01
CA ASN A 227 -10.30 100.26 -29.33
C ASN A 227 -9.91 101.41 -30.27
N ASN A 228 -9.56 101.15 -31.54
CA ASN A 228 -9.13 102.18 -32.51
C ASN A 228 -10.16 102.50 -33.61
N GLY A 229 -11.42 102.08 -33.46
CA GLY A 229 -12.46 102.34 -34.44
C GLY A 229 -13.84 102.44 -33.82
N ILE A 230 -14.23 103.68 -33.49
CA ILE A 230 -15.59 104.13 -33.20
C ILE A 230 -16.11 103.76 -31.81
N SER A 231 -15.89 104.68 -30.86
CA SER A 231 -16.89 104.97 -29.84
C SER A 231 -18.18 105.39 -30.56
N ILE A 232 -19.13 104.47 -30.72
CA ILE A 232 -20.47 104.84 -31.18
C ILE A 232 -21.11 105.58 -30.01
N SER A 233 -20.96 106.90 -30.05
CA SER A 233 -21.86 107.83 -29.40
C SER A 233 -23.28 107.50 -29.84
N GLN A 234 -24.16 107.22 -28.88
CA GLN A 234 -25.59 107.43 -29.07
C GLN A 234 -25.81 108.76 -29.79
N LYS A 235 -26.58 108.76 -30.88
CA LYS A 235 -27.60 109.80 -31.17
C LYS A 235 -28.18 109.64 -32.58
N SER A 236 -29.51 109.62 -32.64
CA SER A 236 -30.30 110.35 -33.65
C SER A 236 -29.84 110.29 -35.12
N LEU A 237 -29.98 109.15 -35.81
CA LEU A 237 -29.73 109.10 -37.26
C LEU A 237 -30.71 108.25 -38.09
N TYR A 238 -31.83 107.80 -37.51
CA TYR A 238 -32.93 107.19 -38.27
C TYR A 238 -34.28 107.63 -37.71
N ASN A 239 -34.56 108.92 -37.82
CA ASN A 239 -35.88 109.60 -37.76
C ASN A 239 -35.53 111.05 -38.10
N THR A 240 -35.77 111.55 -39.31
CA THR A 240 -37.04 112.08 -39.84
C THR A 240 -36.78 112.47 -41.33
N ILE A 241 -37.67 112.48 -42.33
CA ILE A 241 -39.14 112.44 -42.46
C ILE A 241 -39.46 112.36 -43.99
N ASP A 242 -40.67 111.86 -44.30
CA ASP A 242 -41.53 112.03 -45.50
C ASP A 242 -41.00 111.78 -46.92
N ASP A 243 -41.38 110.63 -47.52
CA ASP A 243 -42.13 110.61 -48.80
C ASP A 243 -42.59 109.20 -49.22
N LEU A 244 -43.38 108.50 -48.40
CA LEU A 244 -44.14 107.34 -48.88
C LEU A 244 -45.55 107.37 -48.31
N LYS A 245 -46.49 107.84 -49.13
CA LYS A 245 -47.92 107.58 -48.99
C LYS A 245 -48.14 106.07 -48.98
N CYS A 246 -48.31 105.49 -47.81
CA CYS A 246 -48.87 104.16 -47.67
C CYS A 246 -50.21 104.30 -46.96
N VAL A 247 -51.25 103.86 -47.67
CA VAL A 247 -52.67 103.95 -47.32
C VAL A 247 -52.94 103.18 -46.02
N ASP A 248 -53.60 103.83 -45.06
CA ASP A 248 -54.14 103.17 -43.86
C ASP A 248 -55.14 102.09 -44.27
N TYR A 249 -54.84 100.85 -43.91
CA TYR A 249 -55.81 99.76 -43.92
C TYR A 249 -56.16 99.45 -42.46
N ASP A 250 -57.32 99.95 -42.05
CA ASP A 250 -57.96 99.60 -40.79
C ASP A 250 -58.69 98.26 -40.98
N MET A 251 -58.35 97.27 -40.15
CA MET A 251 -59.00 95.96 -40.13
C MET A 251 -59.31 95.54 -38.69
N ASP A 252 -59.96 96.41 -37.92
CA ASP A 252 -60.89 96.00 -36.85
C ASP A 252 -62.20 95.39 -37.43
N ILE A 253 -62.09 94.62 -38.52
CA ILE A 253 -63.17 93.77 -39.08
C ILE A 253 -62.55 92.47 -39.62
N LEU A 254 -62.23 91.52 -38.72
CA LEU A 254 -62.87 90.18 -38.66
C LEU A 254 -62.45 89.39 -37.41
#